data_AF-A0A6L3F6I1-F1
#
_entry.id   AF-A0A6L3F6I1-F1
#
_cell.length_a   1.000
_cell.length_b   1.000
_cell.length_c   1.000
_cell.angle_alpha   90.00
_cell.angle_beta   90.00
_cell.angle_gamma   90.00
#
_symmetry.space_group_name_H-M   'P 1'
#
loop_
_entity.id
_entity.type
_entity.pdbx_description
1 polymer ?
#
loop_
_entity_poly.entity_id
_entity_poly.type
_entity_poly.pdbx_seq_one_letter_code
_entity_poly.pdbx_strand_id
1 'polypeptide(L)'
;MACLNLSNGNFISLQFSSSASFNAGDVTISRTPNQIVVQKSNLSGSLIMNGDFEYAVFGVENYIAILEKDDNSVGYLKWTVSVVNITGNNIASTLLFSISLPSSKPPPSFSQSPGSGSLLFIWSVDPTYDHQITKIMIVRSDNGDLVMGGPTIVSDINGPIGAEVTATQLIMNHPSGGGFNNDNTIGARPQGFLQISPPAQDFGEAVLDAADPTLATIARLFTLSNTGKDCLTINGVSDAPPYTLTPLSANQFPITLDPDESVDIDVEFTPTAIGNNITGLLIVDRLPAAGADSFPCSGDARLAEAKITASVSNINFGTIPHPDTDVRSFTVSNSGEKDLDVTISPSPPPGSDFTWTPDGLISLPFGGTPVQVNVTFRTPGDIAAQSRTINLNPSEGNSQTVNLSGAGCIAAPVMFVPGTTTLDFGDSADVMGGIEQGFRTVRFIEIRNDGDDDLTFDARITVAVDPSHVDLFGLVLPDNDITDAPLMRTYNVLPPTRCGSGAIGSNRVTVAVSFFADDVPSTTPYVANLEITNLITGAVSLFSLQAIITP
;
A
#
# COMPACT_ATOMS: atom_id res chain seq x y z
N MET A 1 -18.16 -34.81 4.53
CA MET A 1 -19.00 -36.00 4.19
C MET A 1 -18.04 -37.16 4.05
N ALA A 2 -18.34 -38.39 4.49
CA ALA A 2 -17.31 -39.43 4.49
C ALA A 2 -17.11 -40.08 3.10
N CYS A 3 -15.90 -40.53 2.81
CA CYS A 3 -15.60 -41.52 1.78
C CYS A 3 -16.62 -42.67 1.69
N LEU A 4 -17.08 -43.01 0.47
CA LEU A 4 -18.04 -44.08 0.23
C LEU A 4 -17.41 -45.48 0.27
N ASN A 5 -16.12 -45.61 -0.10
CA ASN A 5 -15.37 -46.87 -0.05
C ASN A 5 -16.12 -48.07 -0.67
N LEU A 6 -16.66 -47.87 -1.87
CA LEU A 6 -17.52 -48.83 -2.57
C LEU A 6 -16.79 -50.15 -2.83
N SER A 7 -17.47 -51.28 -2.57
CA SER A 7 -16.95 -52.63 -2.78
C SER A 7 -17.96 -53.54 -3.48
N ASN A 8 -17.46 -54.57 -4.17
CA ASN A 8 -18.29 -55.59 -4.80
C ASN A 8 -18.84 -56.56 -3.76
N GLY A 9 -20.10 -56.97 -3.90
CA GLY A 9 -20.71 -57.98 -3.05
C GLY A 9 -22.22 -57.83 -2.95
N ASN A 10 -22.85 -58.74 -2.21
CA ASN A 10 -24.29 -58.68 -1.99
C ASN A 10 -24.64 -57.61 -0.94
N PHE A 11 -25.72 -56.88 -1.18
CA PHE A 11 -26.29 -56.04 -0.13
C PHE A 11 -26.81 -56.93 1.01
N ILE A 12 -26.56 -56.49 2.26
CA ILE A 12 -26.92 -57.26 3.45
C ILE A 12 -28.18 -56.65 4.07
N SER A 13 -29.27 -57.41 4.10
CA SER A 13 -30.55 -56.94 4.65
C SER A 13 -30.44 -56.58 6.12
N LEU A 14 -30.96 -55.41 6.47
CA LEU A 14 -31.02 -54.94 7.85
C LEU A 14 -32.14 -55.66 8.60
N GLN A 15 -31.87 -56.01 9.86
CA GLN A 15 -32.88 -56.57 10.76
C GLN A 15 -33.44 -55.44 11.63
N PHE A 16 -34.72 -55.15 11.44
CA PHE A 16 -35.42 -54.12 12.21
C PHE A 16 -35.85 -54.66 13.58
N SER A 17 -35.78 -53.80 14.58
CA SER A 17 -36.15 -54.09 15.96
C SER A 17 -37.21 -53.11 16.44
N SER A 18 -38.18 -53.62 17.18
CA SER A 18 -39.16 -52.84 17.95
C SER A 18 -38.85 -52.83 19.46
N SER A 19 -37.71 -53.42 19.86
CA SER A 19 -37.30 -53.59 21.26
C SER A 19 -37.17 -52.25 21.97
N ALA A 20 -37.65 -52.18 23.23
CA ALA A 20 -37.58 -50.99 24.07
C ALA A 20 -36.13 -50.58 24.41
N SER A 21 -35.19 -51.52 24.36
CA SER A 21 -33.77 -51.28 24.54
C SER A 21 -32.96 -52.17 23.60
N PHE A 22 -31.89 -51.62 23.02
CA PHE A 22 -30.98 -52.32 22.13
C PHE A 22 -29.56 -51.81 22.32
N ASN A 23 -28.59 -52.71 22.27
CA ASN A 23 -27.16 -52.38 22.33
C ASN A 23 -26.47 -53.03 21.14
N ALA A 24 -25.73 -52.25 20.37
CA ALA A 24 -24.81 -52.72 19.34
C ALA A 24 -23.48 -51.99 19.52
N GLY A 25 -22.47 -52.73 19.99
CA GLY A 25 -21.16 -52.20 20.37
C GLY A 25 -21.28 -50.99 21.28
N ASP A 26 -20.85 -49.83 20.79
CA ASP A 26 -20.82 -48.57 21.56
C ASP A 26 -22.12 -47.76 21.46
N VAL A 27 -23.11 -48.26 20.72
CA VAL A 27 -24.41 -47.61 20.55
C VAL A 27 -25.47 -48.26 21.43
N THR A 28 -26.04 -47.45 22.33
CA THR A 28 -27.22 -47.80 23.12
C THR A 28 -28.43 -47.04 22.59
N ILE A 29 -29.51 -47.77 22.32
CA ILE A 29 -30.81 -47.24 21.93
C ILE A 29 -31.83 -47.52 23.01
N SER A 30 -32.54 -46.48 23.45
CA SER A 30 -33.73 -46.58 24.31
C SER A 30 -34.95 -46.07 23.55
N ARG A 31 -35.93 -46.94 23.34
CA ARG A 31 -37.17 -46.67 22.59
C ARG A 31 -38.36 -46.55 23.53
N THR A 32 -39.13 -45.49 23.35
CA THR A 32 -40.49 -45.31 23.89
C THR A 32 -41.48 -45.19 22.72
N PRO A 33 -42.80 -45.19 22.95
CA PRO A 33 -43.78 -45.11 21.86
C PRO A 33 -43.57 -43.93 20.90
N ASN A 34 -43.09 -42.77 21.38
CA ASN A 34 -42.99 -41.55 20.57
C ASN A 34 -41.56 -40.98 20.49
N GLN A 35 -40.55 -41.74 20.93
CA GLN A 35 -39.19 -41.23 20.99
C GLN A 35 -38.18 -42.35 20.96
N ILE A 36 -37.08 -42.12 20.23
CA ILE A 36 -35.85 -42.90 20.32
C ILE A 36 -34.75 -42.03 20.91
N VAL A 37 -34.09 -42.52 21.95
CA VAL A 37 -32.90 -41.91 22.55
C VAL A 37 -31.70 -42.74 22.14
N VAL A 38 -30.68 -42.10 21.61
CA VAL A 38 -29.44 -42.74 21.15
C VAL A 38 -28.29 -42.20 21.98
N GLN A 39 -27.44 -43.12 22.45
CA GLN A 39 -26.21 -42.81 23.17
C GLN A 39 -25.04 -43.52 22.48
N LYS A 40 -23.97 -42.78 22.19
CA LYS A 40 -22.71 -43.29 21.61
C LYS A 40 -21.54 -42.43 22.07
N SER A 41 -20.66 -42.94 22.93
CA SER A 41 -19.53 -42.16 23.49
C SER A 41 -19.97 -40.77 24.02
N ASN A 42 -19.55 -39.66 23.38
CA ASN A 42 -19.92 -38.28 23.76
C ASN A 42 -21.23 -37.78 23.13
N LEU A 43 -21.90 -38.60 22.32
CA LEU A 43 -23.18 -38.29 21.70
C LEU A 43 -24.32 -38.81 22.57
N SER A 44 -25.22 -37.92 22.99
CA SER A 44 -26.51 -38.27 23.60
C SER A 44 -27.58 -37.36 23.01
N GLY A 45 -28.55 -37.95 22.32
CA GLY A 45 -29.63 -37.19 21.68
C GLY A 45 -30.89 -38.02 21.55
N SER A 46 -31.98 -37.36 21.18
CA SER A 46 -33.26 -38.03 20.98
C SER A 46 -33.98 -37.52 19.75
N LEU A 47 -34.66 -38.41 19.04
CA LEU A 47 -35.58 -38.09 17.97
C LEU A 47 -37.01 -38.36 18.44
N ILE A 48 -37.87 -37.37 18.25
CA ILE A 48 -39.31 -37.52 18.47
C ILE A 48 -39.90 -38.14 17.20
N MET A 49 -40.70 -39.19 17.40
CA MET A 49 -41.34 -39.97 16.33
C MET A 49 -42.86 -39.84 16.46
N ASN A 50 -43.56 -39.83 15.33
CA ASN A 50 -45.02 -39.84 15.27
C ASN A 50 -45.51 -41.26 14.91
N GLY A 51 -46.29 -41.87 15.80
CA GLY A 51 -46.82 -43.22 15.56
C GLY A 51 -45.83 -44.33 15.91
N ASP A 52 -46.15 -45.55 15.46
CA ASP A 52 -45.31 -46.72 15.73
C ASP A 52 -44.07 -46.70 14.84
N PHE A 53 -42.94 -47.19 15.32
CA PHE A 53 -41.72 -47.22 14.51
C PHE A 53 -40.80 -48.37 14.88
N GLU A 54 -40.01 -48.79 13.91
CA GLU A 54 -38.93 -49.76 14.04
C GLU A 54 -37.60 -49.11 13.66
N TYR A 55 -36.51 -49.67 14.16
CA TYR A 55 -35.17 -49.15 13.87
C TYR A 55 -34.16 -50.28 13.62
N ALA A 56 -33.11 -49.98 12.88
CA ALA A 56 -31.96 -50.85 12.68
C ALA A 56 -30.66 -50.03 12.75
N VAL A 57 -29.69 -50.49 13.54
CA VAL A 57 -28.33 -49.91 13.58
C VAL A 57 -27.47 -50.58 12.52
N PHE A 58 -26.73 -49.81 11.74
CA PHE A 58 -25.93 -50.32 10.63
C PHE A 58 -24.69 -49.47 10.33
N GLY A 59 -23.88 -49.91 9.35
CA GLY A 59 -22.68 -49.20 8.90
C GLY A 59 -21.58 -49.12 9.96
N VAL A 60 -21.34 -50.22 10.68
CA VAL A 60 -20.43 -50.28 11.82
C VAL A 60 -20.83 -49.25 12.89
N GLU A 61 -22.11 -49.30 13.28
CA GLU A 61 -22.67 -48.50 14.38
C GLU A 61 -22.65 -46.99 14.15
N ASN A 62 -22.65 -46.55 12.88
CA ASN A 62 -22.55 -45.14 12.50
C ASN A 62 -23.87 -44.54 12.03
N TYR A 63 -24.86 -45.39 11.71
CA TYR A 63 -26.13 -44.95 11.14
C TYR A 63 -27.30 -45.74 11.73
N ILE A 64 -28.47 -45.12 11.74
CA ILE A 64 -29.73 -45.77 12.14
C ILE A 64 -30.73 -45.61 11.01
N ALA A 65 -31.28 -46.72 10.53
CA ALA A 65 -32.43 -46.70 9.63
C ALA A 65 -33.69 -46.71 10.48
N ILE A 66 -34.65 -45.85 10.17
CA ILE A 66 -35.91 -45.73 10.89
C ILE A 66 -37.06 -45.94 9.91
N LEU A 67 -37.99 -46.79 10.35
CA LEU A 67 -39.21 -47.12 9.65
C LEU A 67 -40.40 -46.73 10.55
N GLU A 68 -41.04 -45.62 10.21
CA GLU A 68 -42.19 -45.08 10.93
C GLU A 68 -43.49 -45.54 10.24
N LYS A 69 -44.49 -45.88 11.05
CA LYS A 69 -45.76 -46.51 10.68
C LYS A 69 -46.92 -45.67 11.19
N ASP A 70 -47.72 -45.20 10.23
CA ASP A 70 -48.95 -44.44 10.44
C ASP A 70 -50.17 -45.25 9.96
N ASP A 71 -51.08 -45.60 10.87
CA ASP A 71 -52.34 -46.32 10.57
C ASP A 71 -53.51 -45.35 10.32
N ASN A 72 -53.31 -44.42 9.38
CA ASN A 72 -54.24 -43.31 9.15
C ASN A 72 -55.39 -43.67 8.19
N SER A 73 -55.53 -44.93 7.73
CA SER A 73 -56.53 -45.33 6.73
C SER A 73 -56.90 -46.81 6.83
N VAL A 74 -58.21 -47.12 6.81
CA VAL A 74 -58.70 -48.51 6.91
C VAL A 74 -58.14 -49.36 5.77
N GLY A 75 -57.36 -50.39 6.14
CA GLY A 75 -56.78 -51.35 5.20
C GLY A 75 -55.42 -50.96 4.60
N TYR A 76 -54.91 -49.76 4.90
CA TYR A 76 -53.63 -49.25 4.38
C TYR A 76 -52.75 -48.69 5.50
N LEU A 77 -51.44 -48.96 5.41
CA LEU A 77 -50.43 -48.41 6.30
C LEU A 77 -49.54 -47.43 5.52
N LYS A 78 -49.33 -46.23 6.07
CA LYS A 78 -48.33 -45.30 5.54
C LYS A 78 -47.01 -45.56 6.26
N TRP A 79 -45.98 -45.82 5.47
CA TRP A 79 -44.61 -45.99 5.92
C TRP A 79 -43.79 -44.76 5.59
N THR A 80 -43.09 -44.23 6.58
CA THR A 80 -42.15 -43.12 6.44
C THR A 80 -40.74 -43.63 6.74
N VAL A 81 -39.85 -43.46 5.76
CA VAL A 81 -38.51 -44.06 5.72
C VAL A 81 -37.48 -42.96 5.91
N SER A 82 -36.65 -43.08 6.94
CA SER A 82 -35.60 -42.11 7.24
C SER A 82 -34.29 -42.78 7.65
N VAL A 83 -33.20 -42.03 7.53
CA VAL A 83 -31.88 -42.42 8.02
C VAL A 83 -31.35 -41.37 8.97
N VAL A 84 -30.59 -41.80 9.96
CA VAL A 84 -30.02 -40.94 10.98
C VAL A 84 -28.52 -41.15 11.00
N ASN A 85 -27.77 -40.05 10.91
CA ASN A 85 -26.33 -40.05 11.06
C ASN A 85 -25.95 -39.83 12.53
N ILE A 86 -25.16 -40.76 13.09
CA ILE A 86 -24.68 -40.73 14.47
C ILE A 86 -23.14 -40.75 14.56
N THR A 87 -22.46 -40.35 13.48
CA THR A 87 -20.99 -40.20 13.45
C THR A 87 -20.51 -38.89 14.06
N GLY A 88 -21.33 -37.84 13.99
CA GLY A 88 -21.01 -36.51 14.53
C GLY A 88 -21.52 -36.28 15.95
N ASN A 89 -21.47 -35.04 16.39
CA ASN A 89 -21.91 -34.62 17.73
C ASN A 89 -23.43 -34.34 17.83
N ASN A 90 -24.16 -34.45 16.72
CA ASN A 90 -25.59 -34.19 16.64
C ASN A 90 -26.30 -35.37 15.98
N ILE A 91 -27.56 -35.57 16.37
CA ILE A 91 -28.45 -36.56 15.76
C ILE A 91 -29.42 -35.83 14.85
N ALA A 92 -29.34 -36.08 13.54
CA ALA A 92 -30.25 -35.54 12.56
C ALA A 92 -30.89 -36.67 11.76
N SER A 93 -32.22 -36.62 11.61
CA SER A 93 -32.98 -37.55 10.77
C SER A 93 -33.18 -36.93 9.39
N THR A 94 -32.82 -37.67 8.35
CA THR A 94 -33.12 -37.33 6.97
C THR A 94 -34.26 -38.22 6.46
N LEU A 95 -35.36 -37.59 6.04
CA LEU A 95 -36.45 -38.26 5.33
C LEU A 95 -35.97 -38.68 3.94
N LEU A 96 -36.16 -39.96 3.60
CA LEU A 96 -35.82 -40.50 2.29
C LEU A 96 -37.06 -40.56 1.39
N PHE A 97 -38.14 -41.20 1.84
CA PHE A 97 -39.45 -41.18 1.18
C PHE A 97 -40.58 -41.59 2.11
N SER A 98 -41.81 -41.53 1.62
CA SER A 98 -42.98 -42.16 2.25
C SER A 98 -43.82 -42.91 1.22
N ILE A 99 -44.44 -44.01 1.63
CA ILE A 99 -45.28 -44.86 0.77
C ILE A 99 -46.47 -45.41 1.56
N SER A 100 -47.64 -45.46 0.93
CA SER A 100 -48.81 -46.15 1.48
C SER A 100 -48.96 -47.53 0.85
N LEU A 101 -49.00 -48.57 1.67
CA LEU A 101 -49.14 -49.96 1.25
C LEU A 101 -50.40 -50.58 1.87
N PRO A 102 -51.08 -51.52 1.20
CA PRO A 102 -52.09 -52.34 1.85
C PRO A 102 -51.52 -53.00 3.12
N SER A 103 -52.32 -53.07 4.18
CA SER A 103 -51.92 -53.61 5.48
C SER A 103 -51.44 -55.07 5.46
N SER A 104 -51.75 -55.82 4.40
CA SER A 104 -51.27 -57.20 4.16
C SER A 104 -49.86 -57.27 3.55
N LYS A 105 -49.32 -56.16 3.04
CA LYS A 105 -48.00 -56.10 2.39
C LYS A 105 -46.90 -55.86 3.42
N PRO A 106 -45.71 -56.46 3.23
CA PRO A 106 -44.56 -56.20 4.11
C PRO A 106 -44.10 -54.73 4.02
N PRO A 107 -43.43 -54.22 5.07
CA PRO A 107 -42.85 -52.88 5.04
C PRO A 107 -41.73 -52.72 3.99
N PRO A 108 -41.36 -51.47 3.67
CA PRO A 108 -40.11 -51.16 2.96
C PRO A 108 -38.91 -51.87 3.58
N SER A 109 -38.04 -52.38 2.72
CA SER A 109 -36.86 -53.16 3.08
C SER A 109 -35.59 -52.36 2.82
N PHE A 110 -34.61 -52.60 3.69
CA PHE A 110 -33.32 -51.91 3.67
C PHE A 110 -32.20 -52.93 3.64
N SER A 111 -31.14 -52.61 2.92
CA SER A 111 -29.94 -53.42 2.91
C SER A 111 -28.72 -52.52 2.82
N GLN A 112 -27.71 -52.76 3.67
CA GLN A 112 -26.48 -51.98 3.65
C GLN A 112 -25.51 -52.53 2.60
N SER A 113 -24.71 -51.65 2.02
CA SER A 113 -23.65 -52.06 1.11
C SER A 113 -22.60 -52.94 1.82
N PRO A 114 -21.94 -53.86 1.10
CA PRO A 114 -20.80 -54.59 1.64
C PRO A 114 -19.70 -53.64 2.12
N GLY A 115 -18.96 -54.03 3.17
CA GLY A 115 -17.92 -53.21 3.78
C GLY A 115 -18.44 -52.30 4.90
N SER A 116 -18.20 -50.99 4.79
CA SER A 116 -18.52 -49.99 5.81
C SER A 116 -20.00 -49.64 5.96
N GLY A 117 -20.86 -50.11 5.05
CA GLY A 117 -22.28 -49.74 5.01
C GLY A 117 -22.55 -48.26 4.74
N SER A 118 -21.60 -47.55 4.10
CA SER A 118 -21.73 -46.12 3.75
C SER A 118 -22.85 -45.83 2.74
N LEU A 119 -23.35 -46.88 2.06
CA LEU A 119 -24.54 -46.81 1.23
C LEU A 119 -25.66 -47.69 1.78
N LEU A 120 -26.88 -47.21 1.56
CA LEU A 120 -28.11 -47.87 1.93
C LEU A 120 -28.93 -48.12 0.67
N PHE A 121 -29.20 -49.39 0.40
CA PHE A 121 -30.12 -49.83 -0.63
C PHE A 121 -31.52 -49.99 -0.05
N ILE A 122 -32.51 -49.39 -0.70
CA ILE A 122 -33.88 -49.32 -0.21
C ILE A 122 -34.84 -49.68 -1.33
N TRP A 123 -35.88 -50.42 -0.97
CA TRP A 123 -36.96 -50.81 -1.86
C TRP A 123 -38.24 -51.11 -1.08
N SER A 124 -39.37 -51.17 -1.78
CA SER A 124 -40.67 -51.56 -1.23
C SER A 124 -41.34 -52.54 -2.18
N VAL A 125 -42.23 -53.39 -1.68
CA VAL A 125 -43.11 -54.17 -2.56
C VAL A 125 -44.07 -53.27 -3.32
N ASP A 126 -44.50 -53.69 -4.50
CA ASP A 126 -45.54 -53.01 -5.26
C ASP A 126 -46.90 -53.10 -4.53
N PRO A 127 -47.66 -52.00 -4.42
CA PRO A 127 -48.96 -52.00 -3.75
C PRO A 127 -49.97 -52.98 -4.35
N THR A 128 -49.84 -53.29 -5.65
CA THR A 128 -50.78 -54.09 -6.43
C THR A 128 -50.27 -55.52 -6.63
N TYR A 129 -49.00 -55.70 -6.98
CA TYR A 129 -48.46 -57.01 -7.41
C TYR A 129 -47.47 -57.59 -6.39
N ASP A 130 -47.70 -58.82 -5.93
CA ASP A 130 -46.87 -59.49 -4.90
C ASP A 130 -45.46 -59.88 -5.38
N HIS A 131 -45.27 -60.01 -6.69
CA HIS A 131 -44.00 -60.41 -7.30
C HIS A 131 -43.14 -59.23 -7.79
N GLN A 132 -43.53 -58.00 -7.44
CA GLN A 132 -42.87 -56.78 -7.90
C GLN A 132 -42.37 -55.94 -6.74
N ILE A 133 -41.23 -55.29 -6.94
CA ILE A 133 -40.69 -54.27 -6.04
C ILE A 133 -40.61 -52.92 -6.76
N THR A 134 -40.76 -51.84 -6.00
CA THR A 134 -40.72 -50.43 -6.43
C THR A 134 -39.91 -49.60 -5.43
N LYS A 135 -39.81 -48.28 -5.64
CA LYS A 135 -39.03 -47.33 -4.82
C LYS A 135 -37.58 -47.76 -4.62
N ILE A 136 -36.99 -48.29 -5.68
CA ILE A 136 -35.63 -48.83 -5.70
C ILE A 136 -34.64 -47.68 -5.75
N MET A 137 -33.77 -47.57 -4.75
CA MET A 137 -32.74 -46.53 -4.71
C MET A 137 -31.55 -46.93 -3.85
N ILE A 138 -30.38 -46.43 -4.23
CA ILE A 138 -29.19 -46.38 -3.38
C ILE A 138 -29.02 -44.94 -2.94
N VAL A 139 -28.97 -44.74 -1.63
CA VAL A 139 -28.66 -43.46 -1.02
C VAL A 139 -27.41 -43.56 -0.18
N ARG A 140 -26.82 -42.41 0.13
CA ARG A 140 -25.80 -42.31 1.16
C ARG A 140 -26.41 -42.51 2.54
N SER A 141 -25.73 -43.25 3.40
CA SER A 141 -26.18 -43.53 4.77
C SER A 141 -26.02 -42.33 5.71
N ASP A 142 -25.14 -41.37 5.38
CA ASP A 142 -24.79 -40.24 6.25
C ASP A 142 -25.66 -38.99 6.05
N ASN A 143 -26.22 -38.80 4.84
CA ASN A 143 -27.03 -37.63 4.54
C ASN A 143 -28.27 -37.94 3.69
N GLY A 144 -28.47 -39.18 3.23
CA GLY A 144 -29.62 -39.57 2.42
C GLY A 144 -29.58 -39.13 0.96
N ASP A 145 -28.48 -38.54 0.48
CA ASP A 145 -28.35 -38.13 -0.92
C ASP A 145 -28.50 -39.34 -1.84
N LEU A 146 -29.29 -39.16 -2.92
CA LEU A 146 -29.46 -40.18 -3.94
C LEU A 146 -28.14 -40.40 -4.69
N VAL A 147 -27.61 -41.61 -4.59
CA VAL A 147 -26.42 -42.06 -5.34
C VAL A 147 -26.84 -42.69 -6.66
N MET A 148 -27.88 -43.53 -6.62
CA MET A 148 -28.46 -44.14 -7.82
C MET A 148 -29.95 -44.39 -7.64
N GLY A 149 -30.76 -43.95 -8.59
CA GLY A 149 -32.15 -44.38 -8.71
C GLY A 149 -32.23 -45.71 -9.46
N GLY A 150 -32.99 -46.65 -8.94
CA GLY A 150 -33.36 -47.88 -9.65
C GLY A 150 -34.48 -47.65 -10.66
N PRO A 151 -34.81 -48.65 -11.49
CA PRO A 151 -36.00 -48.63 -12.30
C PRO A 151 -37.24 -48.50 -11.41
N THR A 152 -38.33 -48.00 -12.00
CA THR A 152 -39.59 -47.79 -11.28
C THR A 152 -40.13 -49.08 -10.67
N ILE A 153 -39.96 -50.22 -11.36
CA ILE A 153 -40.43 -51.54 -10.96
C ILE A 153 -39.43 -52.62 -11.39
N VAL A 154 -39.19 -53.63 -10.55
CA VAL A 154 -38.52 -54.89 -10.89
C VAL A 154 -39.43 -56.06 -10.53
N SER A 155 -39.53 -57.06 -11.40
CA SER A 155 -40.39 -58.24 -11.22
C SER A 155 -39.57 -59.50 -10.94
N ASP A 156 -40.19 -60.46 -10.27
CA ASP A 156 -39.73 -61.86 -10.15
C ASP A 156 -38.31 -62.02 -9.57
N ILE A 157 -37.98 -61.22 -8.54
CA ILE A 157 -36.70 -61.32 -7.84
C ILE A 157 -36.58 -62.68 -7.16
N ASN A 158 -35.55 -63.44 -7.52
CA ASN A 158 -35.35 -64.81 -7.06
C ASN A 158 -33.99 -65.04 -6.36
N GLY A 159 -33.33 -63.97 -5.92
CA GLY A 159 -32.05 -64.02 -5.22
C GLY A 159 -31.64 -62.69 -4.57
N PRO A 160 -30.47 -62.62 -3.92
CA PRO A 160 -29.96 -61.40 -3.31
C PRO A 160 -29.57 -60.37 -4.37
N ILE A 161 -29.87 -59.10 -4.11
CA ILE A 161 -29.45 -57.98 -4.97
C ILE A 161 -27.95 -57.72 -4.74
N GLY A 162 -27.19 -57.74 -5.82
CA GLY A 162 -25.74 -57.54 -5.81
C GLY A 162 -25.35 -56.10 -6.10
N ALA A 163 -24.30 -55.61 -5.43
CA ALA A 163 -23.56 -54.42 -5.81
C ALA A 163 -22.32 -54.83 -6.61
N GLU A 164 -22.16 -54.24 -7.78
CA GLU A 164 -20.94 -54.31 -8.58
C GLU A 164 -20.43 -52.89 -8.86
N VAL A 165 -19.14 -52.71 -8.71
CA VAL A 165 -18.42 -51.45 -8.81
C VAL A 165 -17.30 -51.64 -9.82
N THR A 166 -17.34 -50.87 -10.89
CA THR A 166 -16.28 -50.82 -11.89
C THR A 166 -15.45 -49.54 -11.70
N ALA A 167 -14.52 -49.26 -12.61
CA ALA A 167 -13.77 -47.99 -12.58
C ALA A 167 -14.68 -46.76 -12.74
N THR A 168 -15.80 -46.89 -13.47
CA THR A 168 -16.66 -45.75 -13.85
C THR A 168 -18.13 -45.93 -13.51
N GLN A 169 -18.57 -47.14 -13.14
CA GLN A 169 -19.97 -47.47 -12.92
C GLN A 169 -20.20 -48.10 -11.54
N LEU A 170 -21.35 -47.77 -10.97
CA LEU A 170 -21.99 -48.54 -9.91
C LEU A 170 -23.14 -49.30 -10.57
N ILE A 171 -23.28 -50.58 -10.25
CA ILE A 171 -24.24 -51.48 -10.88
C ILE A 171 -25.02 -52.21 -9.78
N MET A 172 -26.34 -52.14 -9.85
CA MET A 172 -27.24 -52.98 -9.05
C MET A 172 -27.66 -54.17 -9.90
N ASN A 173 -27.31 -55.37 -9.48
CA ASN A 173 -27.69 -56.62 -10.14
C ASN A 173 -28.97 -57.17 -9.49
N HIS A 174 -30.06 -57.22 -10.25
CA HIS A 174 -31.33 -57.80 -9.80
C HIS A 174 -31.46 -59.22 -10.39
N PRO A 175 -31.40 -60.29 -9.57
CA PRO A 175 -31.59 -61.64 -10.07
C PRO A 175 -33.08 -61.89 -10.36
N SER A 176 -33.47 -61.97 -11.64
CA SER A 176 -34.84 -62.27 -12.08
C SER A 176 -34.90 -63.58 -12.88
N GLY A 177 -35.96 -64.38 -12.66
CA GLY A 177 -36.07 -65.77 -13.13
C GLY A 177 -36.66 -65.99 -14.53
N GLY A 178 -36.94 -64.94 -15.30
CA GLY A 178 -37.58 -65.04 -16.62
C GLY A 178 -36.65 -64.53 -17.72
N GLY A 179 -35.84 -65.41 -18.30
CA GLY A 179 -34.68 -65.05 -19.13
C GLY A 179 -34.91 -63.97 -20.18
N PHE A 180 -34.15 -62.86 -20.04
CA PHE A 180 -33.31 -62.19 -21.04
C PHE A 180 -32.35 -61.28 -20.26
N ASN A 181 -31.13 -61.77 -20.00
CA ASN A 181 -30.03 -61.08 -19.30
C ASN A 181 -30.31 -60.68 -17.84
N ASN A 182 -29.26 -60.60 -17.04
CA ASN A 182 -29.34 -60.13 -15.66
C ASN A 182 -29.86 -58.69 -15.70
N ASP A 183 -31.12 -58.46 -15.29
CA ASP A 183 -31.62 -57.10 -15.17
C ASP A 183 -30.68 -56.35 -14.24
N ASN A 184 -30.12 -55.24 -14.71
CA ASN A 184 -29.23 -54.42 -13.90
C ASN A 184 -29.59 -52.95 -14.02
N THR A 185 -29.40 -52.23 -12.92
CA THR A 185 -29.43 -50.77 -12.93
C THR A 185 -28.01 -50.30 -12.95
N ILE A 186 -27.65 -49.49 -13.95
CA ILE A 186 -26.31 -48.94 -14.09
C ILE A 186 -26.38 -47.44 -13.85
N GLY A 187 -25.56 -46.97 -12.90
CA GLY A 187 -25.35 -45.56 -12.64
C GLY A 187 -23.87 -45.20 -12.72
N ALA A 188 -23.58 -43.90 -12.83
CA ALA A 188 -22.21 -43.42 -12.72
C ALA A 188 -21.68 -43.72 -11.31
N ARG A 189 -20.44 -44.18 -11.21
CA ARG A 189 -19.77 -44.34 -9.92
C ARG A 189 -19.51 -42.94 -9.33
N PRO A 190 -19.95 -42.66 -8.09
CA PRO A 190 -19.51 -41.47 -7.38
C PRO A 190 -17.99 -41.42 -7.31
N GLN A 191 -17.42 -40.26 -7.60
CA GLN A 191 -15.96 -40.07 -7.60
C GLN A 191 -15.61 -38.72 -6.99
N GLY A 192 -14.39 -38.62 -6.44
CA GLY A 192 -13.79 -37.33 -6.14
C GLY A 192 -13.57 -36.50 -7.40
N PHE A 193 -13.58 -35.18 -7.27
CA PHE A 193 -13.38 -34.26 -8.39
C PHE A 193 -12.51 -33.10 -7.91
N LEU A 194 -11.30 -32.98 -8.48
CA LEU A 194 -10.37 -31.92 -8.08
C LEU A 194 -10.77 -30.59 -8.72
N GLN A 195 -10.92 -29.58 -7.88
CA GLN A 195 -10.94 -28.18 -8.30
C GLN A 195 -9.74 -27.46 -7.68
N ILE A 196 -9.10 -26.59 -8.45
CA ILE A 196 -7.96 -25.78 -8.01
C ILE A 196 -8.36 -24.32 -8.05
N SER A 197 -8.10 -23.59 -6.97
CA SER A 197 -8.44 -22.18 -6.84
C SER A 197 -7.24 -21.38 -6.32
N PRO A 198 -6.79 -20.33 -7.04
CA PRO A 198 -7.17 -19.98 -8.41
C PRO A 198 -6.67 -21.04 -9.43
N PRO A 199 -7.27 -21.15 -10.62
CA PRO A 199 -6.88 -22.14 -11.61
C PRO A 199 -5.53 -21.86 -12.29
N ALA A 200 -5.01 -20.63 -12.15
CA ALA A 200 -3.72 -20.17 -12.67
C ALA A 200 -3.25 -18.97 -11.83
N GLN A 201 -1.94 -18.72 -11.75
CA GLN A 201 -1.42 -17.51 -11.09
C GLN A 201 -0.27 -16.86 -11.83
N ASP A 202 -0.26 -15.53 -11.75
CA ASP A 202 0.88 -14.69 -12.05
C ASP A 202 1.60 -14.33 -10.74
N PHE A 203 2.89 -14.64 -10.69
CA PHE A 203 3.76 -14.38 -9.56
C PHE A 203 4.29 -12.94 -9.62
N GLY A 204 4.13 -12.24 -10.74
CA GLY A 204 4.69 -10.91 -10.94
C GLY A 204 6.18 -10.97 -11.21
N GLU A 205 6.89 -9.89 -10.87
CA GLU A 205 8.30 -9.71 -11.21
C GLU A 205 9.22 -10.00 -10.03
N ALA A 206 10.09 -10.99 -10.18
CA ALA A 206 11.19 -11.26 -9.26
C ALA A 206 12.42 -10.41 -9.63
N VAL A 207 13.14 -9.95 -8.61
CA VAL A 207 14.32 -9.10 -8.75
C VAL A 207 15.58 -9.87 -8.31
N LEU A 208 16.40 -10.23 -9.29
CA LEU A 208 17.66 -10.94 -9.09
C LEU A 208 18.77 -9.98 -8.69
N ASP A 209 19.72 -10.47 -7.88
CA ASP A 209 20.87 -9.71 -7.38
C ASP A 209 20.53 -8.44 -6.58
N ALA A 210 19.31 -8.38 -6.03
CA ALA A 210 18.92 -7.32 -5.09
C ALA A 210 19.63 -7.51 -3.74
N ALA A 211 19.89 -6.40 -3.05
CA ALA A 211 20.41 -6.42 -1.69
C ALA A 211 19.42 -7.07 -0.71
N ASP A 212 18.12 -6.93 -0.97
CA ASP A 212 17.08 -7.69 -0.29
C ASP A 212 16.80 -9.01 -1.04
N PRO A 213 17.23 -10.16 -0.51
CA PRO A 213 17.06 -11.45 -1.18
C PRO A 213 15.59 -11.88 -1.27
N THR A 214 14.68 -11.28 -0.49
CA THR A 214 13.26 -11.62 -0.55
C THR A 214 12.59 -11.15 -1.84
N LEU A 215 13.22 -10.23 -2.58
CA LEU A 215 12.72 -9.78 -3.88
C LEU A 215 12.98 -10.81 -5.01
N ALA A 216 13.91 -11.74 -4.82
CA ALA A 216 14.26 -12.76 -5.82
C ALA A 216 13.28 -13.95 -5.84
N THR A 217 12.45 -14.08 -4.81
CA THR A 217 11.59 -15.25 -4.58
C THR A 217 10.18 -14.80 -4.24
N ILE A 218 9.18 -15.36 -4.92
CA ILE A 218 7.78 -15.02 -4.71
C ILE A 218 6.96 -16.27 -4.43
N ALA A 219 6.22 -16.28 -3.31
CA ALA A 219 5.29 -17.36 -2.98
C ALA A 219 3.83 -16.98 -3.28
N ARG A 220 3.04 -17.97 -3.68
CA ARG A 220 1.59 -17.86 -3.93
C ARG A 220 0.85 -19.12 -3.46
N LEU A 221 -0.34 -18.91 -2.93
CA LEU A 221 -1.20 -19.95 -2.37
C LEU A 221 -2.18 -20.49 -3.42
N PHE A 222 -2.28 -21.81 -3.54
CA PHE A 222 -3.37 -22.51 -4.25
C PHE A 222 -4.15 -23.37 -3.27
N THR A 223 -5.47 -23.41 -3.43
CA THR A 223 -6.37 -24.31 -2.70
C THR A 223 -6.78 -25.46 -3.62
N LEU A 224 -6.52 -26.69 -3.19
CA LEU A 224 -6.96 -27.91 -3.83
C LEU A 224 -8.21 -28.41 -3.10
N SER A 225 -9.35 -28.49 -3.77
CA SER A 225 -10.64 -28.87 -3.18
C SER A 225 -11.25 -30.08 -3.86
N ASN A 226 -11.81 -31.00 -3.09
CA ASN A 226 -12.63 -32.08 -3.61
C ASN A 226 -14.09 -31.66 -3.69
N THR A 227 -14.57 -31.28 -4.88
CA THR A 227 -15.98 -30.94 -5.14
C THR A 227 -16.80 -32.13 -5.63
N GLY A 228 -16.21 -33.33 -5.59
CA GLY A 228 -16.84 -34.58 -5.99
C GLY A 228 -17.78 -35.16 -4.93
N LYS A 229 -18.18 -36.41 -5.12
CA LYS A 229 -19.13 -37.14 -4.24
C LYS A 229 -18.50 -38.36 -3.54
N ASP A 230 -17.21 -38.58 -3.75
CA ASP A 230 -16.41 -39.60 -3.07
C ASP A 230 -14.99 -39.06 -2.82
N CYS A 231 -14.11 -39.83 -2.18
CA CYS A 231 -12.75 -39.39 -1.87
C CYS A 231 -11.95 -38.98 -3.11
N LEU A 232 -11.03 -38.04 -2.90
CA LEU A 232 -10.00 -37.69 -3.85
C LEU A 232 -8.64 -37.86 -3.18
N THR A 233 -7.80 -38.76 -3.67
CA THR A 233 -6.40 -38.86 -3.23
C THR A 233 -5.52 -38.07 -4.17
N ILE A 234 -4.65 -37.22 -3.62
CA ILE A 234 -3.63 -36.47 -4.35
C ILE A 234 -2.28 -37.03 -3.89
N ASN A 235 -1.58 -37.70 -4.80
CA ASN A 235 -0.30 -38.33 -4.51
C ASN A 235 0.85 -37.32 -4.48
N GLY A 236 0.70 -36.21 -5.21
CA GLY A 236 1.67 -35.13 -5.26
C GLY A 236 1.38 -34.12 -6.36
N VAL A 237 2.11 -33.02 -6.33
CA VAL A 237 2.18 -32.05 -7.42
C VAL A 237 3.63 -32.00 -7.90
N SER A 238 3.83 -32.10 -9.21
CA SER A 238 5.16 -32.05 -9.82
C SER A 238 5.64 -30.61 -9.95
N ASP A 239 6.87 -30.36 -9.53
CA ASP A 239 7.55 -29.10 -9.76
C ASP A 239 7.78 -28.84 -11.26
N ALA A 240 7.73 -27.57 -11.64
CA ALA A 240 8.05 -27.09 -12.97
C ALA A 240 9.00 -25.88 -12.86
N PRO A 241 10.32 -26.11 -12.62
CA PRO A 241 11.26 -25.03 -12.37
C PRO A 241 11.17 -23.91 -13.41
N PRO A 242 11.12 -22.64 -12.98
CA PRO A 242 11.45 -22.15 -11.63
C PRO A 242 10.30 -22.17 -10.60
N TYR A 243 9.17 -22.84 -10.90
CA TYR A 243 8.06 -22.99 -9.97
C TYR A 243 8.17 -24.31 -9.20
N THR A 244 8.23 -24.23 -7.88
CA THR A 244 8.38 -25.41 -7.00
C THR A 244 7.44 -25.32 -5.81
N LEU A 245 6.93 -26.45 -5.33
CA LEU A 245 6.23 -26.46 -4.04
C LEU A 245 7.18 -26.08 -2.90
N THR A 246 6.67 -25.36 -1.90
CA THR A 246 7.43 -25.20 -0.65
C THR A 246 7.60 -26.57 0.04
N PRO A 247 8.67 -26.75 0.84
CA PRO A 247 8.87 -27.99 1.60
C PRO A 247 7.69 -28.35 2.52
N LEU A 248 6.99 -27.34 3.06
CA LEU A 248 5.82 -27.55 3.91
C LEU A 248 4.65 -28.14 3.11
N SER A 249 4.38 -27.61 1.91
CA SER A 249 3.32 -28.12 1.03
C SER A 249 3.64 -29.47 0.42
N ALA A 250 4.90 -29.71 0.02
CA ALA A 250 5.32 -31.01 -0.49
C ALA A 250 5.11 -32.15 0.52
N ASN A 251 5.33 -31.87 1.82
CA ASN A 251 5.17 -32.85 2.90
C ASN A 251 3.71 -33.18 3.24
N GLN A 252 2.72 -32.48 2.67
CA GLN A 252 1.31 -32.82 2.84
C GLN A 252 0.91 -34.03 2.00
N PHE A 253 1.67 -34.38 0.96
CA PHE A 253 1.33 -35.47 0.04
C PHE A 253 2.01 -36.80 0.42
N PRO A 254 1.35 -37.96 0.22
CA PRO A 254 0.00 -38.11 -0.31
C PRO A 254 -1.09 -37.72 0.69
N ILE A 255 -2.17 -37.10 0.20
CA ILE A 255 -3.34 -36.71 1.01
C ILE A 255 -4.63 -37.26 0.39
N THR A 256 -5.58 -37.69 1.22
CA THR A 256 -6.94 -38.05 0.78
C THR A 256 -7.92 -37.03 1.33
N LEU A 257 -8.62 -36.35 0.44
CA LEU A 257 -9.66 -35.38 0.75
C LEU A 257 -11.04 -36.03 0.68
N ASP A 258 -11.80 -35.93 1.75
CA ASP A 258 -13.22 -36.24 1.77
C ASP A 258 -14.01 -35.25 0.87
N PRO A 259 -15.24 -35.60 0.43
CA PRO A 259 -16.09 -34.63 -0.26
C PRO A 259 -16.27 -33.33 0.55
N ASP A 260 -16.13 -32.21 -0.15
CA ASP A 260 -16.15 -30.83 0.34
C ASP A 260 -14.91 -30.42 1.18
N GLU A 261 -13.89 -31.28 1.29
CA GLU A 261 -12.62 -30.96 1.95
C GLU A 261 -11.65 -30.25 0.99
N SER A 262 -10.74 -29.46 1.56
CA SER A 262 -9.69 -28.74 0.83
C SER A 262 -8.38 -28.72 1.59
N VAL A 263 -7.29 -28.60 0.84
CA VAL A 263 -5.94 -28.36 1.36
C VAL A 263 -5.31 -27.17 0.62
N ASP A 264 -4.58 -26.35 1.36
CA ASP A 264 -3.82 -25.24 0.81
C ASP A 264 -2.36 -25.64 0.59
N ILE A 265 -1.81 -25.25 -0.56
CA ILE A 265 -0.41 -25.41 -0.94
C ILE A 265 0.20 -24.08 -1.35
N ASP A 266 1.46 -23.87 -0.99
CA ASP A 266 2.27 -22.75 -1.41
C ASP A 266 3.23 -23.20 -2.52
N VAL A 267 3.21 -22.45 -3.61
CA VAL A 267 4.15 -22.57 -4.72
C VAL A 267 5.07 -21.36 -4.67
N GLU A 268 6.35 -21.62 -4.91
CA GLU A 268 7.42 -20.64 -4.91
C GLU A 268 7.95 -20.46 -6.34
N PHE A 269 8.11 -19.22 -6.78
CA PHE A 269 8.77 -18.83 -8.01
C PHE A 269 10.17 -18.31 -7.69
N THR A 270 11.19 -19.07 -8.10
CA THR A 270 12.60 -18.79 -7.83
C THR A 270 13.41 -18.86 -9.13
N PRO A 271 13.28 -17.85 -10.00
CA PRO A 271 13.98 -17.81 -11.28
C PRO A 271 15.49 -17.64 -11.09
N THR A 272 16.29 -18.27 -11.96
CA THR A 272 17.76 -18.14 -11.95
C THR A 272 18.30 -17.29 -13.11
N ALA A 273 17.42 -16.80 -13.97
CA ALA A 273 17.77 -16.00 -15.14
C ALA A 273 16.68 -14.96 -15.40
N ILE A 274 17.09 -13.83 -15.99
CA ILE A 274 16.15 -12.80 -16.45
C ILE A 274 15.26 -13.34 -17.57
N GLY A 275 14.04 -12.84 -17.64
CA GLY A 275 13.10 -13.22 -18.68
C GLY A 275 11.72 -12.66 -18.42
N ASN A 276 11.01 -12.38 -19.51
CA ASN A 276 9.60 -12.00 -19.44
C ASN A 276 8.74 -13.22 -19.79
N ASN A 277 7.59 -13.37 -19.14
CA ASN A 277 6.65 -14.47 -19.32
C ASN A 277 7.30 -15.85 -19.12
N ILE A 278 8.07 -16.01 -18.05
CA ILE A 278 8.58 -17.31 -17.64
C ILE A 278 7.37 -18.16 -17.22
N THR A 279 7.10 -19.24 -17.91
CA THR A 279 5.90 -20.07 -17.69
C THR A 279 6.27 -21.44 -17.16
N GLY A 280 5.42 -21.98 -16.28
CA GLY A 280 5.52 -23.34 -15.78
C GLY A 280 4.13 -23.96 -15.64
N LEU A 281 4.03 -25.27 -15.81
CA LEU A 281 2.79 -26.02 -15.64
C LEU A 281 3.03 -27.11 -14.60
N LEU A 282 2.49 -26.91 -13.40
CA LEU A 282 2.57 -27.92 -12.34
C LEU A 282 1.50 -28.97 -12.58
N ILE A 283 1.88 -30.25 -12.52
CA ILE A 283 1.00 -31.39 -12.78
C ILE A 283 0.57 -32.03 -11.46
N VAL A 284 -0.72 -32.29 -11.29
CA VAL A 284 -1.28 -32.91 -10.08
C VAL A 284 -1.56 -34.39 -10.33
N ASP A 285 -0.82 -35.26 -9.62
CA ASP A 285 -1.10 -36.70 -9.61
C ASP A 285 -2.22 -36.99 -8.61
N ARG A 286 -3.38 -37.41 -9.14
CA ARG A 286 -4.59 -37.64 -8.36
C ARG A 286 -5.35 -38.88 -8.79
N LEU A 287 -6.07 -39.46 -7.84
CA LEU A 287 -6.96 -40.58 -8.02
C LEU A 287 -8.29 -40.31 -7.30
N PRO A 288 -9.44 -40.38 -7.98
CA PRO A 288 -9.61 -40.66 -9.42
C PRO A 288 -9.15 -39.49 -10.30
N ALA A 289 -8.84 -39.78 -11.57
CA ALA A 289 -8.38 -38.80 -12.56
C ALA A 289 -9.54 -37.93 -13.09
N ALA A 290 -10.20 -37.19 -12.20
CA ALA A 290 -11.34 -36.33 -12.49
C ALA A 290 -11.11 -34.90 -11.97
N GLY A 291 -11.53 -33.89 -12.73
CA GLY A 291 -11.32 -32.47 -12.41
C GLY A 291 -10.04 -31.89 -13.02
N ALA A 292 -9.45 -30.88 -12.38
CA ALA A 292 -8.21 -30.23 -12.82
C ALA A 292 -6.99 -31.14 -12.63
N ASP A 293 -6.11 -31.23 -13.63
CA ASP A 293 -4.88 -32.04 -13.60
C ASP A 293 -3.58 -31.27 -13.57
N SER A 294 -3.69 -29.96 -13.67
CA SER A 294 -2.56 -29.08 -13.74
C SER A 294 -3.03 -27.65 -13.49
N PHE A 295 -2.10 -26.78 -13.16
CA PHE A 295 -2.35 -25.34 -13.07
C PHE A 295 -1.12 -24.58 -13.58
N PRO A 296 -1.30 -23.60 -14.50
CA PRO A 296 -0.19 -22.83 -15.03
C PRO A 296 0.20 -21.70 -14.09
N CYS A 297 1.50 -21.43 -14.06
CA CYS A 297 2.11 -20.31 -13.37
C CYS A 297 2.88 -19.45 -14.39
N SER A 298 2.83 -18.13 -14.19
CA SER A 298 3.62 -17.16 -14.96
C SER A 298 4.31 -16.17 -14.03
N GLY A 299 5.33 -15.51 -14.54
CA GLY A 299 6.10 -14.51 -13.80
C GLY A 299 7.19 -13.93 -14.69
N ASP A 300 7.75 -12.83 -14.23
CA ASP A 300 8.84 -12.11 -14.86
C ASP A 300 10.06 -12.09 -13.94
N ALA A 301 11.25 -11.94 -14.51
CA ALA A 301 12.48 -11.79 -13.74
C ALA A 301 13.38 -10.74 -14.38
N ARG A 302 13.87 -9.80 -13.57
CA ARG A 302 14.85 -8.78 -13.98
C ARG A 302 16.00 -8.68 -12.99
N LEU A 303 17.05 -7.95 -13.39
CA LEU A 303 18.12 -7.58 -12.47
C LEU A 303 17.70 -6.39 -11.60
N ALA A 304 18.25 -6.35 -10.39
CA ALA A 304 18.14 -5.22 -9.48
C ALA A 304 18.71 -3.94 -10.09
N GLU A 305 18.02 -2.82 -9.88
CA GLU A 305 18.46 -1.51 -10.38
C GLU A 305 19.47 -0.86 -9.44
N ALA A 306 20.60 -0.39 -9.97
CA ALA A 306 21.54 0.45 -9.25
C ALA A 306 21.23 1.93 -9.52
N LYS A 307 20.85 2.69 -8.48
CA LYS A 307 20.45 4.08 -8.62
C LYS A 307 20.70 4.90 -7.36
N ILE A 308 21.20 6.12 -7.55
CA ILE A 308 21.33 7.12 -6.49
C ILE A 308 20.42 8.33 -6.76
N THR A 309 20.19 9.16 -5.75
CA THR A 309 19.47 10.43 -5.90
C THR A 309 20.04 11.49 -4.98
N ALA A 310 20.42 12.64 -5.55
CA ALA A 310 20.72 13.84 -4.80
C ALA A 310 19.45 14.68 -4.58
N SER A 311 19.30 15.30 -3.41
CA SER A 311 18.12 16.14 -3.09
C SER A 311 18.01 17.40 -3.94
N VAL A 312 19.12 17.85 -4.54
CA VAL A 312 19.20 19.00 -5.46
C VAL A 312 20.24 18.73 -6.54
N SER A 313 20.09 19.38 -7.70
CA SER A 313 21.09 19.39 -8.78
C SER A 313 21.92 20.68 -8.82
N ASN A 314 21.52 21.71 -8.07
CA ASN A 314 22.21 22.99 -8.00
C ASN A 314 22.10 23.65 -6.63
N ILE A 315 23.20 24.22 -6.15
CA ILE A 315 23.28 25.05 -4.95
C ILE A 315 23.84 26.41 -5.35
N ASN A 316 23.03 27.46 -5.22
CA ASN A 316 23.44 28.84 -5.49
C ASN A 316 23.54 29.63 -4.19
N PHE A 317 24.76 29.98 -3.81
CA PHE A 317 25.06 30.80 -2.62
C PHE A 317 24.76 32.28 -2.83
N GLY A 318 24.55 32.73 -4.07
CA GLY A 318 24.38 34.15 -4.38
C GLY A 318 25.68 34.92 -4.21
N THR A 319 25.56 36.21 -3.89
CA THR A 319 26.70 37.07 -3.59
C THR A 319 26.86 37.19 -2.08
N ILE A 320 28.02 36.83 -1.55
CA ILE A 320 28.33 36.86 -0.11
C ILE A 320 29.39 37.95 0.16
N PRO A 321 29.23 38.80 1.18
CA PRO A 321 30.27 39.77 1.56
C PRO A 321 31.55 39.09 2.05
N HIS A 322 32.70 39.68 1.77
CA HIS A 322 33.96 39.28 2.40
C HIS A 322 34.08 39.87 3.82
N PRO A 323 34.57 39.12 4.83
CA PRO A 323 35.12 37.75 4.79
C PRO A 323 34.14 36.64 5.18
N ASP A 324 32.84 36.84 4.96
CA ASP A 324 31.80 35.91 5.40
C ASP A 324 31.81 34.59 4.62
N THR A 325 31.14 33.61 5.20
CA THR A 325 31.01 32.26 4.64
C THR A 325 29.56 31.79 4.78
N ASP A 326 29.05 31.09 3.79
CA ASP A 326 27.72 30.46 3.84
C ASP A 326 27.85 28.93 3.68
N VAL A 327 26.99 28.19 4.38
CA VAL A 327 26.99 26.72 4.38
C VAL A 327 25.62 26.24 3.96
N ARG A 328 25.58 25.41 2.92
CA ARG A 328 24.38 24.76 2.43
C ARG A 328 24.61 23.28 2.28
N SER A 329 23.56 22.49 2.38
CA SER A 329 23.67 21.04 2.33
C SER A 329 22.73 20.44 1.32
N PHE A 330 23.11 19.27 0.81
CA PHE A 330 22.23 18.36 0.10
C PHE A 330 22.38 16.96 0.65
N THR A 331 21.43 16.07 0.35
CA THR A 331 21.54 14.66 0.73
C THR A 331 21.70 13.79 -0.50
N VAL A 332 22.45 12.70 -0.36
CA VAL A 332 22.55 11.63 -1.35
C VAL A 332 21.93 10.37 -0.75
N SER A 333 20.96 9.80 -1.44
CA SER A 333 20.33 8.53 -1.06
C SER A 333 20.50 7.48 -2.14
N ASN A 334 20.51 6.22 -1.73
CA ASN A 334 20.32 5.09 -2.63
C ASN A 334 18.82 4.94 -2.91
N SER A 335 18.44 5.02 -4.18
CA SER A 335 17.06 4.87 -4.65
C SER A 335 16.91 3.69 -5.63
N GLY A 336 17.92 2.82 -5.67
CA GLY A 336 17.88 1.53 -6.34
C GLY A 336 17.61 0.40 -5.36
N GLU A 337 17.99 -0.81 -5.77
CA GLU A 337 17.70 -2.09 -5.10
C GLU A 337 18.98 -2.87 -4.73
N LYS A 338 20.15 -2.31 -5.04
CA LYS A 338 21.47 -2.85 -4.68
C LYS A 338 22.12 -1.99 -3.62
N ASP A 339 22.99 -2.57 -2.80
CA ASP A 339 23.91 -1.79 -1.97
C ASP A 339 24.94 -1.09 -2.88
N LEU A 340 25.15 0.20 -2.67
CA LEU A 340 26.02 1.01 -3.52
C LEU A 340 27.09 1.71 -2.69
N ASP A 341 28.31 1.70 -3.20
CA ASP A 341 29.35 2.62 -2.74
C ASP A 341 29.42 3.81 -3.71
N VAL A 342 29.42 5.03 -3.19
CA VAL A 342 29.44 6.25 -3.99
C VAL A 342 30.72 7.01 -3.73
N THR A 343 31.46 7.29 -4.80
CA THR A 343 32.62 8.18 -4.76
C THR A 343 32.17 9.61 -5.00
N ILE A 344 32.21 10.43 -3.97
CA ILE A 344 32.06 11.89 -4.05
C ILE A 344 33.40 12.46 -4.51
N SER A 345 33.36 13.36 -5.50
CA SER A 345 34.55 14.07 -5.97
C SER A 345 35.35 14.66 -4.80
N PRO A 346 36.69 14.60 -4.82
CA PRO A 346 37.52 15.10 -3.73
C PRO A 346 37.27 16.59 -3.53
N SER A 347 37.14 17.01 -2.28
CA SER A 347 36.98 18.43 -1.95
C SER A 347 38.27 19.18 -2.30
N PRO A 348 38.16 20.41 -2.85
CA PRO A 348 39.31 21.30 -2.98
C PRO A 348 40.01 21.52 -1.63
N PRO A 349 41.31 21.88 -1.64
CA PRO A 349 42.06 22.15 -0.42
C PRO A 349 41.41 23.24 0.44
N PRO A 350 41.58 23.20 1.78
CA PRO A 350 41.13 24.26 2.67
C PRO A 350 41.62 25.64 2.20
N GLY A 351 40.72 26.62 2.18
CA GLY A 351 41.00 27.97 1.67
C GLY A 351 40.56 28.21 0.22
N SER A 352 40.08 27.18 -0.49
CA SER A 352 39.38 27.35 -1.77
C SER A 352 37.99 27.97 -1.59
N ASP A 353 37.45 28.59 -2.64
CA ASP A 353 36.12 29.23 -2.61
C ASP A 353 34.99 28.26 -2.24
N PHE A 354 35.07 27.01 -2.71
CA PHE A 354 34.14 25.93 -2.32
C PHE A 354 34.90 24.77 -1.69
N THR A 355 34.36 24.26 -0.57
CA THR A 355 34.81 23.02 0.07
C THR A 355 33.58 22.22 0.51
N TRP A 356 33.67 20.89 0.56
CA TRP A 356 32.56 20.05 1.02
C TRP A 356 33.01 18.85 1.85
N THR A 357 32.10 18.36 2.69
CA THR A 357 32.31 17.18 3.52
C THR A 357 30.99 16.40 3.66
N PRO A 358 31.00 15.06 3.59
CA PRO A 358 32.15 14.20 3.29
C PRO A 358 32.59 14.30 1.83
N ASP A 359 33.83 13.93 1.55
CA ASP A 359 34.39 13.68 0.22
C ASP A 359 34.97 12.26 0.14
N GLY A 360 35.24 11.77 -1.08
CA GLY A 360 35.72 10.40 -1.27
C GLY A 360 34.60 9.35 -1.18
N LEU A 361 34.96 8.14 -0.74
CA LEU A 361 34.07 6.98 -0.76
C LEU A 361 33.09 7.01 0.42
N ILE A 362 31.80 6.93 0.13
CA ILE A 362 30.72 6.71 1.10
C ILE A 362 29.97 5.43 0.75
N SER A 363 29.38 4.76 1.75
CA SER A 363 28.54 3.59 1.53
C SER A 363 27.07 3.96 1.71
N LEU A 364 26.24 3.53 0.77
CA LEU A 364 24.79 3.76 0.73
C LEU A 364 24.07 2.40 0.56
N PRO A 365 23.78 1.68 1.67
CA PRO A 365 23.04 0.43 1.59
C PRO A 365 21.60 0.65 1.12
N PHE A 366 20.99 -0.39 0.55
CA PHE A 366 19.58 -0.42 0.21
C PHE A 366 18.71 -0.16 1.44
N GLY A 367 17.72 0.73 1.31
CA GLY A 367 16.88 1.17 2.44
C GLY A 367 17.64 1.95 3.52
N GLY A 368 18.90 2.29 3.30
CA GLY A 368 19.74 3.05 4.22
C GLY A 368 19.32 4.51 4.38
N THR A 369 19.83 5.15 5.43
CA THR A 369 19.61 6.59 5.66
C THR A 369 20.37 7.43 4.63
N PRO A 370 19.78 8.51 4.09
CA PRO A 370 20.48 9.44 3.21
C PRO A 370 21.72 10.05 3.90
N VAL A 371 22.81 10.21 3.15
CA VAL A 371 24.04 10.87 3.64
C VAL A 371 23.98 12.36 3.29
N GLN A 372 24.17 13.22 4.29
CA GLN A 372 24.22 14.67 4.11
C GLN A 372 25.63 15.13 3.70
N VAL A 373 25.70 15.93 2.64
CA VAL A 373 26.92 16.60 2.18
C VAL A 373 26.79 18.09 2.44
N ASN A 374 27.65 18.62 3.31
CA ASN A 374 27.71 20.03 3.63
C ASN A 374 28.72 20.72 2.70
N VAL A 375 28.25 21.74 1.98
CA VAL A 375 29.05 22.56 1.08
C VAL A 375 29.21 23.94 1.70
N THR A 376 30.46 24.35 1.89
CA THR A 376 30.82 25.68 2.39
C THR A 376 31.32 26.52 1.23
N PHE A 377 30.74 27.71 1.06
CA PHE A 377 31.26 28.75 0.18
C PHE A 377 31.94 29.84 1.00
N ARG A 378 33.16 30.22 0.60
CA ARG A 378 33.96 31.26 1.24
C ARG A 378 34.32 32.31 0.19
N THR A 379 34.34 33.57 0.61
CA THR A 379 34.69 34.69 -0.27
C THR A 379 36.10 35.19 0.08
N PRO A 380 37.11 34.96 -0.77
CA PRO A 380 38.47 35.47 -0.52
C PRO A 380 38.61 36.98 -0.80
N GLY A 381 37.54 37.65 -1.26
CA GLY A 381 37.49 39.07 -1.60
C GLY A 381 36.36 39.36 -2.59
N ASP A 382 36.54 40.41 -3.39
CA ASP A 382 35.66 40.72 -4.52
C ASP A 382 35.97 39.76 -5.68
N ILE A 383 35.11 38.75 -5.87
CA ILE A 383 35.29 37.71 -6.87
C ILE A 383 34.03 37.60 -7.74
N ALA A 384 34.25 37.57 -9.05
CA ALA A 384 33.19 37.27 -10.01
C ALA A 384 32.59 35.88 -9.74
N ALA A 385 31.33 35.69 -10.14
CA ALA A 385 30.60 34.44 -9.95
C ALA A 385 31.42 33.23 -10.41
N GLN A 386 31.72 32.33 -9.47
CA GLN A 386 32.41 31.08 -9.69
C GLN A 386 31.42 29.94 -9.80
N SER A 387 31.76 28.92 -10.60
CA SER A 387 31.01 27.68 -10.66
C SER A 387 31.91 26.46 -10.46
N ARG A 388 31.39 25.46 -9.75
CA ARG A 388 32.04 24.15 -9.56
C ARG A 388 31.01 23.04 -9.59
N THR A 389 31.46 21.81 -9.85
CA THR A 389 30.58 20.64 -9.90
C THR A 389 31.11 19.57 -8.95
N ILE A 390 30.22 19.03 -8.12
CA ILE A 390 30.46 17.81 -7.35
C ILE A 390 29.91 16.65 -8.16
N ASN A 391 30.78 15.73 -8.60
CA ASN A 391 30.33 14.48 -9.22
C ASN A 391 30.13 13.41 -8.15
N LEU A 392 29.00 12.71 -8.23
CA LEU A 392 28.61 11.57 -7.42
C LEU A 392 28.66 10.33 -8.32
N ASN A 393 29.67 9.49 -8.14
CA ASN A 393 29.89 8.31 -8.98
C ASN A 393 29.59 7.05 -8.18
N PRO A 394 28.41 6.41 -8.35
CA PRO A 394 28.13 5.14 -7.71
C PRO A 394 28.97 4.02 -8.34
N SER A 395 29.19 2.94 -7.58
CA SER A 395 29.88 1.72 -8.02
C SER A 395 29.19 1.06 -9.23
N GLU A 396 27.86 1.19 -9.30
CA GLU A 396 27.01 0.74 -10.40
C GLU A 396 25.93 1.78 -10.71
N GLY A 397 25.42 1.80 -11.94
CA GLY A 397 24.38 2.74 -12.37
C GLY A 397 24.93 4.07 -12.92
N ASN A 398 24.08 5.09 -12.97
CA ASN A 398 24.41 6.39 -13.57
C ASN A 398 24.91 7.40 -12.52
N SER A 399 26.02 8.07 -12.83
CA SER A 399 26.53 9.18 -12.03
C SER A 399 25.58 10.38 -12.02
N GLN A 400 25.63 11.15 -10.93
CA GLN A 400 24.91 12.41 -10.78
C GLN A 400 25.87 13.57 -10.53
N THR A 401 25.39 14.79 -10.77
CA THR A 401 26.17 16.01 -10.56
C THR A 401 25.39 17.03 -9.77
N VAL A 402 26.07 17.75 -8.88
CA VAL A 402 25.54 18.91 -8.16
C VAL A 402 26.38 20.12 -8.53
N ASN A 403 25.75 21.10 -9.17
CA ASN A 403 26.40 22.34 -9.58
C ASN A 403 26.37 23.36 -8.43
N LEU A 404 27.48 24.04 -8.23
CA LEU A 404 27.67 25.06 -7.21
C LEU A 404 27.90 26.38 -7.90
N SER A 405 27.27 27.45 -7.39
CA SER A 405 27.53 28.81 -7.84
C SER A 405 27.57 29.79 -6.67
N GLY A 406 28.45 30.79 -6.76
CA GLY A 406 28.58 31.82 -5.73
C GLY A 406 29.53 32.92 -6.17
N ALA A 407 29.31 34.14 -5.67
CA ALA A 407 30.17 35.30 -5.89
C ALA A 407 30.55 35.94 -4.55
N GLY A 408 31.68 36.61 -4.50
CA GLY A 408 32.14 37.38 -3.35
C GLY A 408 32.17 38.85 -3.69
N CYS A 409 31.90 39.71 -2.71
CA CYS A 409 31.99 41.16 -2.88
C CYS A 409 32.62 41.81 -1.65
N ILE A 410 33.22 42.98 -1.83
CA ILE A 410 33.70 43.82 -0.73
C ILE A 410 32.80 45.05 -0.72
N ALA A 411 31.97 45.18 0.31
CA ALA A 411 31.03 46.28 0.44
C ALA A 411 31.79 47.61 0.58
N ALA A 412 31.45 48.59 -0.27
CA ALA A 412 32.05 49.90 -0.29
C ALA A 412 31.00 51.00 -0.61
N PRO A 413 30.73 51.93 0.33
CA PRO A 413 29.88 53.08 0.06
C PRO A 413 30.65 54.15 -0.72
N VAL A 414 30.01 54.77 -1.71
CA VAL A 414 30.62 55.82 -2.54
C VAL A 414 29.74 57.06 -2.53
N MET A 415 30.22 58.12 -1.87
CA MET A 415 29.50 59.38 -1.77
C MET A 415 29.71 60.25 -3.00
N PHE A 416 28.61 60.62 -3.65
CA PHE A 416 28.61 61.64 -4.70
C PHE A 416 27.90 62.91 -4.19
N VAL A 417 28.63 64.02 -4.25
CA VAL A 417 28.17 65.36 -3.88
C VAL A 417 28.11 66.22 -5.15
N PRO A 418 26.99 66.92 -5.45
CA PRO A 418 26.91 67.80 -6.61
C PRO A 418 27.97 68.91 -6.59
N GLY A 419 28.53 69.25 -7.76
CA GLY A 419 29.60 70.26 -7.88
C GLY A 419 29.15 71.73 -7.76
N THR A 420 27.88 72.00 -7.43
CA THR A 420 27.39 73.36 -7.19
C THR A 420 27.98 73.89 -5.87
N THR A 421 28.72 75.00 -5.86
CA THR A 421 29.38 75.50 -4.65
C THR A 421 28.61 76.60 -3.91
N THR A 422 27.47 77.04 -4.44
CA THR A 422 26.63 78.09 -3.86
C THR A 422 25.16 77.68 -3.90
N LEU A 423 24.45 77.85 -2.77
CA LEU A 423 23.02 77.69 -2.65
C LEU A 423 22.38 79.06 -2.42
N ASP A 424 21.80 79.62 -3.48
CA ASP A 424 21.12 80.91 -3.44
C ASP A 424 19.62 80.75 -3.18
N PHE A 425 19.14 81.40 -2.13
CA PHE A 425 17.74 81.37 -1.72
C PHE A 425 16.89 82.44 -2.40
N GLY A 426 17.51 83.44 -3.05
CA GLY A 426 16.84 84.46 -3.86
C GLY A 426 17.17 84.28 -5.34
N ASP A 427 16.17 84.03 -6.19
CA ASP A 427 16.39 83.89 -7.63
C ASP A 427 16.75 85.28 -8.22
N SER A 428 18.02 85.45 -8.60
CA SER A 428 18.58 86.71 -9.10
C SER A 428 18.07 87.13 -10.49
N ALA A 429 17.05 86.47 -11.05
CA ALA A 429 16.51 86.75 -12.38
C ALA A 429 15.24 87.63 -12.41
N ASP A 430 14.63 87.99 -11.27
CA ASP A 430 13.49 88.93 -11.22
C ASP A 430 13.76 90.12 -10.30
N VAL A 431 13.21 91.30 -10.63
CA VAL A 431 13.60 92.63 -10.11
C VAL A 431 13.19 92.87 -8.64
N MET A 432 12.81 91.82 -7.91
CA MET A 432 12.57 91.79 -6.45
C MET A 432 13.09 90.47 -5.82
N GLY A 433 14.25 89.96 -6.26
CA GLY A 433 14.79 88.64 -5.89
C GLY A 433 15.28 88.45 -4.44
N GLY A 434 14.58 88.97 -3.44
CA GLY A 434 14.79 88.70 -2.01
C GLY A 434 13.62 87.94 -1.39
N ILE A 435 13.78 87.53 -0.15
CA ILE A 435 12.73 86.84 0.63
C ILE A 435 12.12 87.87 1.57
N GLU A 436 10.81 88.06 1.50
CA GLU A 436 10.07 88.99 2.37
C GLU A 436 10.27 88.63 3.85
N GLN A 437 10.39 89.66 4.69
CA GLN A 437 10.62 89.48 6.12
C GLN A 437 9.49 88.64 6.76
N GLY A 438 9.86 87.69 7.61
CA GLY A 438 8.96 86.75 8.26
C GLY A 438 8.64 85.49 7.46
N PHE A 439 9.12 85.36 6.22
CA PHE A 439 8.94 84.15 5.41
C PHE A 439 10.08 83.15 5.57
N ARG A 440 9.77 81.87 5.30
CA ARG A 440 10.73 80.77 5.21
C ARG A 440 10.77 80.23 3.80
N THR A 441 11.96 79.90 3.34
CA THR A 441 12.18 79.22 2.06
C THR A 441 13.17 78.08 2.23
N VAL A 442 13.13 77.12 1.32
CA VAL A 442 13.97 75.91 1.37
C VAL A 442 14.66 75.72 0.02
N ARG A 443 15.90 75.24 0.09
CA ARG A 443 16.67 74.79 -1.05
C ARG A 443 17.20 73.39 -0.79
N PHE A 444 17.41 72.64 -1.85
CA PHE A 444 17.71 71.21 -1.77
C PHE A 444 19.05 70.90 -2.42
N ILE A 445 19.83 70.03 -1.77
CA ILE A 445 21.01 69.39 -2.34
C ILE A 445 20.77 67.89 -2.30
N GLU A 446 20.91 67.23 -3.44
CA GLU A 446 20.76 65.78 -3.51
C GLU A 446 22.13 65.11 -3.40
N ILE A 447 22.29 64.28 -2.37
CA ILE A 447 23.49 63.46 -2.18
C ILE A 447 23.17 62.04 -2.63
N ARG A 448 24.09 61.42 -3.38
CA ARG A 448 23.92 60.04 -3.82
C ARG A 448 24.94 59.09 -3.21
N ASN A 449 24.52 57.85 -3.05
CA ASN A 449 25.38 56.72 -2.81
C ASN A 449 25.51 55.92 -4.10
N ASP A 450 26.63 56.07 -4.80
CA ASP A 450 26.95 55.34 -6.02
C ASP A 450 27.70 54.02 -5.72
N GLY A 451 27.86 53.66 -4.43
CA GLY A 451 28.49 52.43 -3.96
C GLY A 451 27.47 51.33 -3.66
N ASP A 452 27.94 50.28 -3.00
CA ASP A 452 27.16 49.06 -2.71
C ASP A 452 27.05 48.71 -1.21
N ASP A 453 27.40 49.67 -0.35
CA ASP A 453 27.18 49.62 1.10
C ASP A 453 26.49 50.89 1.59
N ASP A 454 26.05 50.90 2.85
CA ASP A 454 25.38 52.07 3.44
C ASP A 454 26.30 53.27 3.59
N LEU A 455 25.91 54.37 2.96
CA LEU A 455 26.60 55.64 3.11
C LEU A 455 25.99 56.42 4.28
N THR A 456 26.83 56.80 5.24
CA THR A 456 26.48 57.72 6.32
C THR A 456 27.31 58.99 6.18
N PHE A 457 26.67 60.16 6.26
CA PHE A 457 27.36 61.45 6.23
C PHE A 457 26.67 62.46 7.14
N ASP A 458 27.42 63.47 7.59
CA ASP A 458 26.89 64.59 8.37
C ASP A 458 26.77 65.84 7.52
N ALA A 459 25.65 66.55 7.63
CA ALA A 459 25.52 67.91 7.14
C ALA A 459 25.49 68.87 8.33
N ARG A 460 26.24 69.96 8.23
CA ARG A 460 26.37 70.98 9.29
C ARG A 460 26.34 72.37 8.70
N ILE A 461 25.60 73.28 9.32
CA ILE A 461 25.65 74.70 9.01
C ILE A 461 26.68 75.37 9.93
N THR A 462 27.61 76.10 9.34
CA THR A 462 28.69 76.80 10.04
C THR A 462 28.75 78.27 9.65
N VAL A 463 29.40 79.06 10.49
CA VAL A 463 29.58 80.50 10.28
C VAL A 463 30.45 80.72 9.04
N ALA A 464 30.00 81.59 8.13
CA ALA A 464 30.81 82.04 7.01
C ALA A 464 31.67 83.25 7.39
N VAL A 465 31.04 84.39 7.70
CA VAL A 465 31.72 85.65 8.04
C VAL A 465 31.14 86.26 9.32
N ASP A 466 29.83 86.49 9.35
CA ASP A 466 29.13 87.00 10.53
C ASP A 466 28.45 85.85 11.30
N PRO A 467 28.76 85.65 12.60
CA PRO A 467 28.14 84.62 13.42
C PRO A 467 26.62 84.75 13.55
N SER A 468 26.07 85.97 13.48
CA SER A 468 24.63 86.20 13.63
C SER A 468 23.80 85.65 12.46
N HIS A 469 24.41 85.50 11.27
CA HIS A 469 23.71 85.00 10.09
C HIS A 469 23.40 83.50 10.16
N VAL A 470 24.16 82.72 10.94
CA VAL A 470 24.05 81.26 10.95
C VAL A 470 22.70 80.77 11.49
N ASP A 471 22.13 81.51 12.45
CA ASP A 471 20.86 81.17 13.10
C ASP A 471 19.65 81.37 12.18
N LEU A 472 19.84 82.08 11.05
CA LEU A 472 18.81 82.24 10.02
C LEU A 472 18.72 81.01 9.09
N PHE A 473 19.70 80.11 9.14
CA PHE A 473 19.72 78.88 8.35
C PHE A 473 19.55 77.66 9.24
N GLY A 474 18.97 76.59 8.69
CA GLY A 474 18.82 75.33 9.41
C GLY A 474 18.60 74.14 8.48
N LEU A 475 18.82 72.93 8.99
CA LEU A 475 18.62 71.69 8.23
C LEU A 475 17.26 71.11 8.56
N VAL A 476 16.40 70.98 7.56
CA VAL A 476 15.06 70.42 7.72
C VAL A 476 14.98 69.06 7.03
N LEU A 477 14.01 68.24 7.43
CA LEU A 477 13.67 67.02 6.69
C LEU A 477 12.52 67.35 5.73
N PRO A 478 12.53 66.86 4.48
CA PRO A 478 11.52 67.21 3.47
C PRO A 478 10.05 67.02 3.90
N ASP A 479 9.79 66.12 4.85
CA ASP A 479 8.44 65.76 5.33
C ASP A 479 8.16 66.19 6.80
N ASN A 480 9.05 66.97 7.42
CA ASN A 480 8.90 67.47 8.79
C ASN A 480 8.56 68.98 8.82
N ASP A 481 8.17 69.45 10.01
CA ASP A 481 7.96 70.88 10.28
C ASP A 481 9.25 71.68 9.99
N ILE A 482 9.12 72.73 9.17
CA ILE A 482 10.20 73.66 8.80
C ILE A 482 10.73 74.47 10.01
N THR A 483 10.08 74.37 11.16
CA THR A 483 10.53 74.96 12.42
C THR A 483 11.53 74.08 13.19
N ASP A 484 11.61 72.77 12.90
CA ASP A 484 12.66 71.87 13.43
C ASP A 484 13.89 71.89 12.52
N ALA A 485 14.70 72.94 12.67
CA ALA A 485 15.81 73.26 11.78
C ALA A 485 17.17 73.29 12.52
N PRO A 486 17.67 72.16 13.06
CA PRO A 486 18.96 72.11 13.72
C PRO A 486 20.12 72.45 12.78
N LEU A 487 21.23 72.90 13.35
CA LEU A 487 22.45 73.23 12.60
C LEU A 487 23.25 71.99 12.18
N MET A 488 22.89 70.78 12.62
CA MET A 488 23.57 69.53 12.26
C MET A 488 22.58 68.38 12.16
N ARG A 489 22.72 67.55 11.12
CA ARG A 489 21.97 66.30 10.94
C ARG A 489 22.84 65.23 10.29
N THR A 490 22.66 63.98 10.72
CA THR A 490 23.24 62.80 10.09
C THR A 490 22.25 62.20 9.10
N TYR A 491 22.74 61.81 7.93
CA TYR A 491 21.95 61.23 6.85
C TYR A 491 22.49 59.85 6.48
N ASN A 492 21.55 58.92 6.23
CA ASN A 492 21.85 57.57 5.76
C ASN A 492 21.31 57.41 4.33
N VAL A 493 22.13 56.89 3.42
CA VAL A 493 21.75 56.64 2.02
C VAL A 493 22.02 55.19 1.69
N LEU A 494 20.93 54.42 1.57
CA LEU A 494 21.02 53.03 1.15
C LEU A 494 21.43 52.96 -0.34
N PRO A 495 22.28 52.00 -0.73
CA PRO A 495 22.72 51.85 -2.12
C PRO A 495 21.61 51.28 -3.03
N PRO A 496 21.72 51.43 -4.37
CA PRO A 496 20.75 50.90 -5.33
C PRO A 496 20.90 49.37 -5.53
N THR A 497 22.13 48.88 -5.35
CA THR A 497 22.52 47.47 -5.35
C THR A 497 23.43 47.26 -4.17
N ARG A 498 23.28 46.18 -3.41
CA ARG A 498 24.07 45.93 -2.20
C ARG A 498 25.00 44.74 -2.37
N CYS A 499 26.20 44.85 -1.82
CA CYS A 499 27.06 43.70 -1.56
C CYS A 499 26.44 42.83 -0.44
N GLY A 500 26.00 41.62 -0.80
CA GLY A 500 25.35 40.70 0.13
C GLY A 500 23.86 40.95 0.35
N SER A 501 23.34 40.45 1.48
CA SER A 501 21.94 40.61 1.86
C SER A 501 21.70 41.94 2.58
N GLY A 502 20.59 42.62 2.28
CA GLY A 502 20.17 43.81 3.02
C GLY A 502 19.17 44.66 2.24
N ALA A 503 18.70 45.75 2.86
CA ALA A 503 17.78 46.68 2.20
C ALA A 503 18.51 47.48 1.10
N ILE A 504 17.85 47.69 -0.02
CA ILE A 504 18.29 48.62 -1.06
C ILE A 504 17.43 49.89 -0.99
N GLY A 505 17.96 51.01 -1.45
CA GLY A 505 17.20 52.26 -1.50
C GLY A 505 17.28 52.93 -2.86
N SER A 506 16.74 54.14 -2.91
CA SER A 506 16.73 54.99 -4.11
C SER A 506 18.12 55.45 -4.54
N ASN A 507 19.18 55.15 -3.77
CA ASN A 507 20.53 55.68 -3.89
C ASN A 507 20.70 57.18 -3.63
N ARG A 508 19.66 57.87 -3.15
CA ARG A 508 19.66 59.33 -2.99
C ARG A 508 19.02 59.77 -1.68
N VAL A 509 19.54 60.85 -1.13
CA VAL A 509 18.90 61.58 -0.04
C VAL A 509 18.95 63.08 -0.31
N THR A 510 17.87 63.77 0.06
CA THR A 510 17.78 65.21 -0.07
C THR A 510 18.19 65.88 1.24
N VAL A 511 19.24 66.68 1.18
CA VAL A 511 19.61 67.64 2.23
C VAL A 511 18.85 68.92 1.96
N ALA A 512 17.85 69.21 2.79
CA ALA A 512 17.04 70.42 2.70
C ALA A 512 17.57 71.47 3.68
N VAL A 513 17.98 72.62 3.15
CA VAL A 513 18.44 73.76 3.93
C VAL A 513 17.32 74.79 3.91
N SER A 514 16.84 75.20 5.08
CA SER A 514 15.87 76.28 5.24
C SER A 514 16.57 77.60 5.52
N PHE A 515 16.00 78.69 5.04
CA PHE A 515 16.33 80.04 5.46
C PHE A 515 15.07 80.73 6.03
N PHE A 516 15.20 81.35 7.19
CA PHE A 516 14.15 82.15 7.83
C PHE A 516 14.52 83.63 7.81
N ALA A 517 13.73 84.42 7.09
CA ALA A 517 13.95 85.85 6.92
C ALA A 517 13.47 86.66 8.15
N ASP A 518 13.98 86.36 9.34
CA ASP A 518 13.56 86.96 10.61
C ASP A 518 14.47 88.11 11.09
N ASP A 519 15.37 88.55 10.22
CA ASP A 519 16.26 89.67 10.49
C ASP A 519 15.87 90.90 9.65
N VAL A 520 16.56 92.01 9.86
CA VAL A 520 16.28 93.29 9.20
C VAL A 520 16.54 93.18 7.68
N PRO A 521 15.65 93.71 6.82
CA PRO A 521 15.91 93.78 5.38
C PRO A 521 17.26 94.43 5.06
N SER A 522 18.04 93.80 4.18
CA SER A 522 19.41 94.23 3.87
C SER A 522 19.74 94.01 2.39
N THR A 523 20.48 94.95 1.79
CA THR A 523 21.00 94.80 0.42
C THR A 523 22.28 93.96 0.35
N THR A 524 22.90 93.66 1.50
CA THR A 524 24.01 92.71 1.59
C THR A 524 23.49 91.33 1.96
N PRO A 525 23.89 90.26 1.26
CA PRO A 525 23.40 88.91 1.56
C PRO A 525 23.76 88.44 2.97
N TYR A 526 22.80 87.80 3.63
CA TYR A 526 23.02 86.93 4.78
C TYR A 526 23.71 85.66 4.29
N VAL A 527 24.84 85.31 4.90
CA VAL A 527 25.71 84.22 4.45
C VAL A 527 26.07 83.24 5.56
N ALA A 528 26.07 81.96 5.22
CA ALA A 528 26.52 80.85 6.05
C ALA A 528 27.19 79.79 5.17
N ASN A 529 27.78 78.75 5.76
CA ASN A 529 28.32 77.62 5.02
C ASN A 529 27.54 76.36 5.36
N LEU A 530 27.27 75.51 4.36
CA LEU A 530 26.88 74.12 4.56
C LEU A 530 28.11 73.24 4.34
N GLU A 531 28.50 72.52 5.38
CA GLU A 531 29.55 71.52 5.38
C GLU A 531 28.92 70.14 5.30
N ILE A 532 29.26 69.38 4.26
CA ILE A 532 28.86 67.98 4.13
C ILE A 532 30.09 67.12 4.34
N THR A 533 30.12 66.37 5.43
CA THR A 533 31.23 65.52 5.85
C THR A 533 30.94 64.06 5.57
N ASN A 534 31.72 63.46 4.69
CA ASN A 534 31.73 62.02 4.49
C ASN A 534 32.37 61.34 5.72
N LEU A 535 31.61 60.59 6.51
CA LEU A 535 32.10 59.98 7.74
C LEU A 535 33.07 58.81 7.53
N ILE A 536 33.19 58.34 6.28
CA ILE A 536 33.98 57.16 5.91
C ILE A 536 35.36 57.58 5.42
N THR A 537 35.41 58.63 4.58
CA THR A 537 36.68 59.15 4.03
C THR A 537 37.20 60.37 4.78
N GLY A 538 36.37 61.01 5.61
CA GLY A 538 36.68 62.29 6.26
C GLY A 538 36.66 63.50 5.32
N ALA A 539 36.29 63.32 4.04
CA ALA A 539 36.23 64.40 3.07
C ALA A 539 35.08 65.38 3.39
N VAL A 540 35.36 66.68 3.30
CA VAL A 540 34.37 67.75 3.54
C VAL A 540 34.09 68.50 2.25
N SER A 541 32.82 68.60 1.87
CA SER A 541 32.33 69.43 0.77
C SER A 541 31.67 70.69 1.32
N LEU A 542 32.04 71.86 0.79
CA LEU A 542 31.58 73.16 1.28
C LEU A 542 30.67 73.84 0.26
N PHE A 543 29.52 74.33 0.73
CA PHE A 543 28.57 75.11 -0.06
C PHE A 543 28.35 76.46 0.62
N SER A 544 28.53 77.54 -0.13
CA SER A 544 28.20 78.89 0.34
C SER A 544 26.69 79.08 0.31
N LEU A 545 26.09 79.43 1.43
CA LEU A 545 24.67 79.76 1.53
C LEU A 545 24.53 81.28 1.45
N GLN A 546 23.60 81.76 0.64
CA GLN A 546 23.32 83.19 0.56
C GLN A 546 21.82 83.48 0.40
N ALA A 547 21.36 84.51 1.08
CA ALA A 547 19.98 84.98 1.02
C ALA A 547 19.91 86.50 1.23
N ILE A 548 18.93 87.15 0.61
CA ILE A 548 18.64 88.59 0.80
C ILE A 548 17.26 88.70 1.43
N ILE A 549 17.13 89.49 2.50
CA ILE A 549 15.83 89.80 3.12
C ILE A 549 15.32 91.12 2.55
N THR A 550 14.10 91.12 2.05
CA THR A 550 13.37 92.31 1.59
C THR A 550 12.25 92.68 2.56
N PRO A 551 11.81 93.95 2.57
CA PRO A 551 10.72 94.41 3.44
C PRO A 551 9.44 93.59 3.33
#